data_AF-W8VWP8-F1
#
_entry.id   AF-W8VWP8-F1
#
_cell.length_a   1.000
_cell.length_b   1.000
_cell.length_c   1.000
_cell.angle_alpha   90.00
_cell.angle_beta   90.00
_cell.angle_gamma   90.00
#
_symmetry.space_group_name_H-M   'P 1'
#
loop_
_entity.id
_entity.type
_entity.pdbx_description
1 polymer ?
#
loop_
_entity_poly.entity_id
_entity_poly.type
_entity_poly.pdbx_seq_one_letter_code
_entity_poly.pdbx_strand_id
1 'polypeptide(L)'
;MSIVDNEDCAALAKQKMTFLSDGSLQSDRVVALEMEKLKACGIDDYDVRFFGTIDALSSLLKKMTKEKRLEFLTYGDLITNIKRMKETENFQKLKSLTQISQQLAERQANITTWSKDVQLFNELGASETVKDKVYRYLREHPENTLTYQELLTKLQK
;
A
#
# COMPACT_ATOMS: atom_id res chain seq x y z
N MET A 1 11.17 24.98 -5.63
CA MET A 1 10.14 26.01 -5.84
C MET A 1 9.00 25.33 -6.59
N SER A 2 8.02 24.81 -5.86
CA SER A 2 6.85 24.11 -6.44
C SER A 2 5.61 24.75 -5.84
N ILE A 3 5.10 25.78 -6.51
CA ILE A 3 3.92 26.55 -6.10
C ILE A 3 2.62 25.86 -6.59
N VAL A 4 2.75 24.76 -7.36
CA VAL A 4 1.62 24.06 -7.99
C VAL A 4 0.97 23.01 -7.08
N ASP A 5 1.70 22.46 -6.10
CA ASP A 5 1.20 21.32 -5.29
C ASP A 5 0.09 21.68 -4.28
N ASN A 6 -0.27 22.97 -4.11
CA ASN A 6 -1.15 23.40 -3.02
C ASN A 6 -2.51 23.94 -3.46
N GLU A 7 -2.65 24.49 -4.68
CA GLU A 7 -3.94 25.03 -5.14
C GLU A 7 -4.93 23.92 -5.53
N ASP A 8 -4.46 22.89 -6.27
CA ASP A 8 -5.30 21.77 -6.70
C ASP A 8 -5.81 20.96 -5.51
N CYS A 9 -4.94 20.72 -4.51
CA CYS A 9 -5.34 20.04 -3.29
C CYS A 9 -6.32 20.89 -2.46
N ALA A 10 -6.09 22.20 -2.34
CA ALA A 10 -6.99 23.09 -1.60
C ALA A 10 -8.38 23.21 -2.26
N ALA A 11 -8.44 23.19 -3.59
CA ALA A 11 -9.68 23.16 -4.33
C ALA A 11 -10.41 21.83 -4.13
N LEU A 12 -9.71 20.69 -4.29
CA LEU A 12 -10.27 19.36 -4.08
C LEU A 12 -10.78 19.17 -2.65
N ALA A 13 -10.04 19.65 -1.65
CA ALA A 13 -10.39 19.50 -0.24
C ALA A 13 -11.77 20.09 0.12
N LYS A 14 -12.22 21.11 -0.61
CA LYS A 14 -13.54 21.74 -0.41
C LYS A 14 -14.68 21.00 -1.12
N GLN A 15 -14.37 20.09 -2.05
CA GLN A 15 -15.38 19.34 -2.79
C GLN A 15 -16.03 18.29 -1.89
N LYS A 16 -17.35 18.16 -2.03
CA LYS A 16 -18.12 17.10 -1.37
C LYS A 16 -17.85 15.76 -2.06
N MET A 17 -17.84 14.70 -1.27
CA MET A 17 -17.74 13.33 -1.78
C MET A 17 -19.12 12.82 -2.21
N THR A 18 -19.64 13.34 -3.32
CA THR A 18 -21.02 13.03 -3.79
C THR A 18 -21.23 11.55 -4.08
N PHE A 19 -20.17 10.84 -4.48
CA PHE A 19 -20.16 9.39 -4.77
C PHE A 19 -20.62 8.53 -3.57
N LEU A 20 -20.56 9.07 -2.35
CA LEU A 20 -21.06 8.42 -1.13
C LEU A 20 -22.58 8.42 -1.00
N SER A 21 -23.26 9.27 -1.76
CA SER A 21 -24.69 9.57 -1.61
C SER A 21 -25.51 9.48 -2.90
N ASP A 22 -24.87 9.53 -4.06
CA ASP A 22 -25.53 9.48 -5.37
C ASP A 22 -25.74 8.04 -5.89
N GLY A 23 -25.36 7.04 -5.10
CA GLY A 23 -25.45 5.62 -5.47
C GLY A 23 -24.27 5.10 -6.30
N SER A 24 -23.21 5.89 -6.53
CA SER A 24 -22.05 5.47 -7.32
C SER A 24 -21.08 4.56 -6.56
N LEU A 25 -21.11 4.54 -5.23
CA LEU A 25 -20.30 3.64 -4.40
C LEU A 25 -20.75 2.18 -4.55
N GLN A 26 -20.30 1.54 -5.63
CA GLN A 26 -20.72 0.19 -6.03
C GLN A 26 -19.56 -0.82 -6.11
N SER A 27 -18.32 -0.35 -6.10
CA SER A 27 -17.14 -1.23 -6.19
C SER A 27 -15.88 -0.56 -5.64
N ASP A 28 -14.90 -1.38 -5.28
CA ASP A 28 -13.55 -0.93 -4.94
C ASP A 28 -12.92 -0.09 -6.05
N ARG A 29 -13.22 -0.39 -7.32
CA ARG A 29 -12.72 0.40 -8.45
C ARG A 29 -13.14 1.87 -8.36
N VAL A 30 -14.38 2.13 -7.98
CA VAL A 30 -14.86 3.51 -7.80
C VAL A 30 -14.11 4.18 -6.66
N VAL A 31 -13.95 3.49 -5.53
CA VAL A 31 -13.19 4.02 -4.39
C VAL A 31 -11.75 4.33 -4.78
N ALA A 32 -11.07 3.42 -5.48
CA ALA A 32 -9.71 3.61 -5.95
C ALA A 32 -9.59 4.86 -6.86
N LEU A 33 -10.51 5.04 -7.82
CA LEU A 33 -10.53 6.24 -8.67
C LEU A 33 -10.73 7.53 -7.87
N GLU A 34 -11.56 7.48 -6.82
CA GLU A 34 -11.76 8.60 -5.92
C GLU A 34 -10.52 8.89 -5.05
N MET A 35 -9.79 7.86 -4.63
CA MET A 35 -8.52 8.00 -3.92
C MET A 35 -7.40 8.52 -4.82
N GLU A 36 -7.39 8.18 -6.11
CA GLU A 36 -6.39 8.68 -7.06
C GLU A 36 -6.41 10.21 -7.19
N LYS A 37 -7.59 10.84 -7.08
CA LYS A 37 -7.71 12.30 -7.06
C LYS A 37 -6.89 12.93 -5.93
N LEU A 38 -6.71 12.21 -4.83
CA LEU A 38 -5.97 12.67 -3.66
C LEU A 38 -4.44 12.63 -3.85
N LYS A 39 -3.93 12.13 -4.99
CA LYS A 39 -2.48 12.09 -5.25
C LYS A 39 -1.83 13.48 -5.15
N ALA A 40 -2.51 14.50 -5.67
CA ALA A 40 -2.10 15.89 -5.53
C ALA A 40 -2.02 16.38 -4.07
N CYS A 41 -2.60 15.64 -3.11
CA CYS A 41 -2.60 15.97 -1.69
C CYS A 41 -1.60 15.16 -0.85
N GLY A 42 -0.66 14.45 -1.49
CA GLY A 42 0.37 13.64 -0.82
C GLY A 42 -0.11 12.23 -0.45
N ILE A 43 -1.08 11.70 -1.19
CA ILE A 43 -1.48 10.28 -1.16
C ILE A 43 -0.71 9.56 -2.28
N ASP A 44 0.02 8.50 -1.98
CA ASP A 44 0.80 7.78 -3.00
C ASP A 44 0.07 6.52 -3.51
N ASP A 45 0.69 5.81 -4.46
CA ASP A 45 0.09 4.61 -5.06
C ASP A 45 -0.17 3.48 -4.06
N TYR A 46 0.67 3.36 -3.02
CA TYR A 46 0.41 2.41 -1.95
C TYR A 46 -0.84 2.81 -1.17
N ASP A 47 -0.94 4.10 -0.81
CA ASP A 47 -2.09 4.62 -0.09
C ASP A 47 -3.37 4.45 -0.91
N VAL A 48 -3.34 4.68 -2.22
CA VAL A 48 -4.47 4.44 -3.12
C VAL A 48 -4.87 2.97 -3.11
N ARG A 49 -3.93 2.03 -3.21
CA ARG A 49 -4.27 0.59 -3.14
C ARG A 49 -4.84 0.18 -1.79
N PHE A 50 -4.32 0.76 -0.72
CA PHE A 50 -4.73 0.43 0.64
C PHE A 50 -6.11 1.02 1.00
N PHE A 51 -6.31 2.31 0.76
CA PHE A 51 -7.54 3.03 1.07
C PHE A 51 -8.59 2.97 -0.05
N GLY A 52 -8.19 2.51 -1.24
CA GLY A 52 -9.02 2.34 -2.43
C GLY A 52 -10.01 1.17 -2.38
N THR A 53 -10.29 0.64 -1.19
CA THR A 53 -11.23 -0.46 -0.98
C THR A 53 -12.45 0.03 -0.20
N ILE A 54 -13.61 -0.55 -0.47
CA ILE A 54 -14.86 -0.24 0.24
C ILE A 54 -14.68 -0.48 1.74
N ASP A 55 -13.98 -1.53 2.15
CA ASP A 55 -13.78 -1.85 3.57
C ASP A 55 -12.93 -0.80 4.30
N ALA A 56 -11.82 -0.37 3.68
CA ALA A 56 -10.96 0.68 4.23
C ALA A 56 -11.71 2.01 4.28
N LEU A 57 -12.39 2.38 3.19
CA LEU A 57 -13.21 3.59 3.13
C LEU A 57 -14.33 3.56 4.19
N SER A 58 -15.04 2.45 4.33
CA SER A 58 -16.11 2.28 5.33
C SER A 58 -15.60 2.45 6.75
N SER A 59 -14.40 1.95 7.03
CA SER A 59 -13.73 2.13 8.33
C SER A 59 -13.38 3.60 8.61
N LEU A 60 -12.94 4.34 7.59
CA LEU A 60 -12.71 5.79 7.70
C LEU A 60 -14.03 6.56 7.87
N LEU A 61 -15.05 6.23 7.07
CA LEU A 61 -16.37 6.85 7.13
C LEU A 61 -17.01 6.67 8.50
N LYS A 62 -16.93 5.48 9.10
CA LYS A 62 -17.44 5.22 10.46
C LYS A 62 -16.84 6.14 11.52
N LYS A 63 -15.62 6.64 11.33
CA LYS A 63 -15.00 7.64 12.22
C LYS A 63 -15.54 9.03 11.90
N MET A 64 -15.52 9.42 10.63
CA MET A 64 -15.95 10.75 10.18
C MET A 64 -17.44 11.02 10.46
N THR A 65 -18.29 10.01 10.34
CA THR A 65 -19.74 10.15 10.54
C THR A 65 -20.16 10.29 12.00
N LYS A 66 -19.25 10.14 12.95
CA LYS A 66 -19.48 10.52 14.35
C LYS A 66 -19.55 12.03 14.54
N GLU A 67 -18.85 12.78 13.70
CA GLU A 67 -18.69 14.23 13.82
C GLU A 67 -19.52 14.98 12.76
N LYS A 68 -19.73 14.37 11.58
CA LYS A 68 -20.31 15.05 10.43
C LYS A 68 -21.17 14.11 9.59
N ARG A 69 -22.39 14.51 9.21
CA ARG A 69 -23.26 13.65 8.38
C ARG A 69 -22.61 13.35 7.03
N LEU A 70 -22.90 12.16 6.49
CA LEU A 70 -22.31 11.63 5.26
C LEU A 70 -22.42 12.63 4.08
N GLU A 71 -23.59 13.25 3.90
CA GLU A 71 -23.91 14.23 2.83
C GLU A 71 -23.09 15.54 2.88
N PHE A 72 -22.41 15.80 4.00
CA PHE A 72 -21.55 16.98 4.16
C PHE A 72 -20.07 16.64 4.12
N LEU A 73 -19.69 15.36 4.06
CA LEU A 73 -18.28 14.96 4.02
C LEU A 73 -17.61 15.45 2.74
N THR A 74 -16.39 15.94 2.91
CA THR A 74 -15.54 16.51 1.86
C THR A 74 -14.27 15.68 1.70
N TYR A 75 -13.58 15.84 0.57
CA TYR A 75 -12.25 15.24 0.44
C TYR A 75 -11.27 15.77 1.49
N GLY A 76 -11.44 17.00 2.00
CA GLY A 76 -10.64 17.53 3.11
C GLY A 76 -10.77 16.70 4.39
N ASP A 77 -12.00 16.27 4.71
CA ASP A 77 -12.26 15.37 5.85
C ASP A 77 -11.56 14.02 5.64
N LEU A 78 -11.67 13.47 4.43
CA LEU A 78 -11.06 12.20 4.05
C LEU A 78 -9.52 12.27 4.10
N ILE A 79 -8.91 13.28 3.48
CA ILE A 79 -7.47 13.52 3.48
C ILE A 79 -6.96 13.63 4.92
N THR A 80 -7.66 14.38 5.78
CA THR A 80 -7.27 14.54 7.18
C THR A 80 -7.25 13.20 7.91
N ASN A 81 -8.26 12.36 7.71
CA ASN A 81 -8.32 11.05 8.35
C ASN A 81 -7.28 10.07 7.79
N ILE A 82 -7.01 10.11 6.48
CA ILE A 82 -5.94 9.33 5.87
C ILE A 82 -4.58 9.75 6.44
N LYS A 83 -4.29 11.06 6.51
CA LYS A 83 -3.03 11.57 7.09
C LYS A 83 -2.83 11.11 8.53
N ARG A 84 -3.86 11.25 9.37
CA ARG A 84 -3.83 10.74 10.77
C ARG A 84 -3.56 9.23 10.82
N MET A 85 -4.14 8.46 9.92
CA MET A 85 -3.90 7.01 9.88
C MET A 85 -2.48 6.68 9.41
N LYS A 86 -1.95 7.44 8.44
CA LYS A 86 -0.57 7.32 7.95
C LYS A 86 0.49 7.61 9.03
N GLU A 87 0.15 8.44 10.01
CA GLU A 87 1.02 8.77 11.14
C GLU A 87 1.06 7.66 12.20
N THR A 88 0.17 6.67 12.14
CA THR A 88 0.19 5.55 13.11
C THR A 88 1.35 4.59 12.84
N GLU A 89 2.00 4.12 13.90
CA GLU A 89 3.09 3.14 13.81
C GLU A 89 2.67 1.86 13.07
N ASN A 90 1.45 1.38 13.30
CA ASN A 90 0.92 0.19 12.64
C ASN A 90 0.84 0.36 11.12
N PHE A 91 0.37 1.51 10.64
CA PHE A 91 0.31 1.77 9.20
C PHE A 91 1.71 1.88 8.60
N GLN A 92 2.61 2.62 9.25
CA GLN A 92 3.99 2.78 8.78
C GLN A 92 4.72 1.44 8.69
N LYS A 93 4.56 0.59 9.72
CA LYS A 93 5.12 -0.75 9.76
C LYS A 93 4.53 -1.63 8.65
N LEU A 94 3.21 -1.63 8.47
CA LEU A 94 2.55 -2.41 7.43
C LEU A 94 2.96 -1.97 6.02
N LYS A 95 3.06 -0.66 5.79
CA LYS A 95 3.52 -0.09 4.52
C LYS A 95 4.96 -0.50 4.23
N SER A 96 5.85 -0.36 5.21
CA SER A 96 7.24 -0.78 5.10
C SER A 96 7.36 -2.27 4.76
N LEU A 97 6.67 -3.14 5.51
CA LEU A 97 6.68 -4.58 5.26
C LEU A 97 6.14 -4.94 3.87
N THR A 98 5.09 -4.26 3.42
CA THR A 98 4.53 -4.50 2.08
C THR A 98 5.51 -4.07 0.98
N GLN A 99 6.18 -2.94 1.15
CA GLN A 99 7.20 -2.45 0.20
C GLN A 99 8.42 -3.38 0.16
N ILE A 100 8.90 -3.84 1.32
CA ILE A 100 9.99 -4.82 1.41
C ILE A 100 9.58 -6.13 0.73
N SER A 101 8.35 -6.58 0.96
CA SER A 101 7.81 -7.80 0.33
C SER A 101 7.75 -7.67 -1.20
N GLN A 102 7.27 -6.55 -1.73
CA GLN A 102 7.27 -6.28 -3.17
C GLN A 102 8.68 -6.21 -3.76
N GLN A 103 9.58 -5.48 -3.09
CA GLN A 103 10.98 -5.40 -3.50
C GLN A 103 11.65 -6.78 -3.56
N LEU A 104 11.40 -7.61 -2.55
CA LEU A 104 11.92 -8.96 -2.52
C LEU A 104 11.33 -9.80 -3.63
N ALA A 105 10.00 -9.79 -3.79
CA ALA A 105 9.27 -10.57 -4.77
C ALA A 105 9.77 -10.34 -6.21
N GLU A 106 10.03 -9.09 -6.59
CA GLU A 106 10.46 -8.69 -7.94
C GLU A 106 11.97 -8.89 -8.20
N ARG A 107 12.78 -9.03 -7.14
CA ARG A 107 14.23 -9.21 -7.28
C ARG A 107 14.56 -10.61 -7.79
N GLN A 108 15.45 -10.69 -8.79
CA GLN A 108 16.02 -11.96 -9.24
C GLN A 108 16.77 -12.62 -8.07
N ALA A 109 16.42 -13.87 -7.77
CA ALA A 109 17.05 -14.62 -6.70
C ALA A 109 18.44 -15.07 -7.16
N ASN A 110 19.49 -14.63 -6.46
CA ASN A 110 20.86 -14.91 -6.87
C ASN A 110 21.75 -15.20 -5.66
N ILE A 111 22.59 -16.23 -5.77
CA ILE A 111 23.52 -16.62 -4.70
C ILE A 111 24.54 -15.53 -4.37
N THR A 112 24.95 -14.73 -5.36
CA THR A 112 25.94 -13.65 -5.20
C THR A 112 25.41 -12.48 -4.38
N THR A 113 24.10 -12.23 -4.42
CA THR A 113 23.43 -11.15 -3.67
C THR A 113 22.77 -11.63 -2.38
N TRP A 114 22.77 -12.95 -2.13
CA TRP A 114 22.07 -13.58 -1.01
C TRP A 114 22.36 -12.94 0.35
N SER A 115 23.61 -12.57 0.63
CA SER A 115 23.99 -11.96 1.92
C SER A 115 23.29 -10.63 2.19
N LYS A 116 22.89 -9.91 1.14
CA LYS A 116 22.07 -8.69 1.23
C LYS A 116 20.59 -9.05 1.24
N ASP A 117 20.17 -9.96 0.36
CA ASP A 117 18.76 -10.30 0.19
C ASP A 117 18.17 -10.99 1.44
N VAL A 118 18.98 -11.76 2.16
CA VAL A 118 18.57 -12.40 3.44
C VAL A 118 18.16 -11.38 4.51
N GLN A 119 18.63 -10.13 4.43
CA GLN A 119 18.20 -9.07 5.34
C GLN A 119 16.71 -8.74 5.14
N LEU A 120 16.25 -8.71 3.87
CA LEU A 120 14.83 -8.51 3.56
C LEU A 120 13.98 -9.65 4.09
N PHE A 121 14.46 -10.90 4.01
CA PHE A 121 13.79 -12.05 4.62
C PHE A 121 13.68 -11.91 6.15
N ASN A 122 14.73 -11.43 6.82
CA ASN A 122 14.72 -11.20 8.26
C ASN A 122 13.73 -10.09 8.66
N GLU A 123 13.71 -8.98 7.91
CA GLU A 123 12.78 -7.88 8.14
C GLU A 123 11.32 -8.29 7.96
N LEU A 124 11.05 -9.21 7.02
CA LEU A 124 9.74 -9.82 6.82
C LEU A 124 9.39 -10.90 7.86
N GLY A 125 10.33 -11.27 8.75
CA GLY A 125 10.14 -12.30 9.76
C GLY A 125 10.09 -13.72 9.18
N ALA A 126 10.74 -13.97 8.04
CA ALA A 126 10.81 -15.30 7.46
C ALA A 126 11.60 -16.27 8.37
N SER A 127 11.14 -17.51 8.47
CA SER A 127 11.80 -18.53 9.30
C SER A 127 13.16 -18.96 8.71
N GLU A 128 14.06 -19.43 9.59
CA GLU A 128 15.34 -20.02 9.15
C GLU A 128 15.12 -21.14 8.13
N THR A 129 14.10 -21.98 8.33
CA THR A 129 13.75 -23.06 7.39
C THR A 129 13.50 -22.55 5.97
N VAL A 130 12.82 -21.42 5.81
CA VAL A 130 12.58 -20.82 4.48
C VAL A 130 13.88 -20.28 3.89
N LYS A 131 14.65 -19.53 4.69
CA LYS A 131 15.92 -18.95 4.26
C LYS A 131 16.93 -20.03 3.84
N ASP A 132 17.02 -21.13 4.58
CA ASP A 132 17.90 -22.26 4.27
C ASP A 132 17.52 -22.98 2.98
N LYS A 133 16.21 -23.18 2.73
CA LYS A 133 15.74 -23.78 1.47
C LYS A 133 16.11 -22.92 0.26
N VAL A 134 15.90 -21.61 0.36
CA VAL A 134 16.26 -20.65 -0.69
C VAL A 134 17.77 -20.65 -0.92
N TYR A 135 18.56 -20.53 0.15
CA TYR A 135 20.02 -20.54 0.05
C TYR A 135 20.57 -21.81 -0.60
N ARG A 136 20.05 -22.98 -0.19
CA ARG A 136 20.44 -24.27 -0.77
C ARG A 136 20.15 -24.32 -2.26
N TYR A 137 18.93 -23.96 -2.65
CA TYR A 137 18.54 -23.93 -4.06
C TYR A 137 19.47 -23.03 -4.88
N LEU A 138 19.77 -21.82 -4.38
CA LEU A 138 20.63 -20.87 -5.10
C LEU A 138 22.09 -21.35 -5.21
N ARG A 139 22.58 -22.16 -4.27
CA ARG A 139 23.91 -22.79 -4.41
C ARG A 139 23.93 -23.91 -5.44
N GLU A 140 22.84 -24.67 -5.54
CA GLU A 140 22.71 -25.77 -6.51
C GLU A 140 22.43 -25.26 -7.92
N HIS A 141 21.88 -24.04 -8.05
CA HIS A 141 21.51 -23.39 -9.31
C HIS A 141 22.08 -21.96 -9.39
N PRO A 142 23.41 -21.79 -9.52
CA PRO A 142 24.03 -20.46 -9.56
C PRO A 142 23.58 -19.60 -10.75
N GLU A 143 23.14 -20.22 -11.84
CA GLU A 143 22.56 -19.59 -13.03
C GLU A 143 21.06 -19.32 -12.94
N ASN A 144 20.45 -19.41 -11.75
CA ASN A 144 19.02 -19.18 -11.58
C ASN A 144 18.54 -17.83 -12.15
N THR A 145 17.50 -17.87 -12.97
CA THR A 145 16.84 -16.69 -13.56
C THR A 145 15.54 -16.31 -12.87
N LEU A 146 15.04 -17.13 -11.95
CA LEU A 146 13.79 -16.89 -11.24
C LEU A 146 13.93 -15.72 -10.26
N THR A 147 12.86 -14.95 -10.12
CA THR A 147 12.64 -14.03 -9.01
C THR A 147 12.43 -14.76 -7.70
N TYR A 148 12.56 -14.07 -6.56
CA TYR A 148 12.22 -14.69 -5.26
C TYR A 148 10.76 -15.11 -5.19
N GLN A 149 9.82 -14.40 -5.81
CA GLN A 149 8.42 -14.80 -5.83
C GLN A 149 8.23 -16.15 -6.54
N GLU A 150 8.79 -16.29 -7.73
CA GLU A 150 8.72 -17.53 -8.52
C GLU A 150 9.42 -18.69 -7.80
N LEU A 151 10.61 -18.41 -7.24
CA LEU A 151 11.37 -19.39 -6.48
C LEU A 151 10.60 -19.86 -5.24
N LEU A 152 10.07 -18.96 -4.44
CA LEU A 152 9.32 -19.30 -3.22
C LEU A 152 8.06 -20.11 -3.57
N THR A 153 7.36 -19.76 -4.65
CA THR A 153 6.21 -20.52 -5.15
C THR A 153 6.61 -21.92 -5.60
N LYS A 154 7.78 -22.06 -6.25
CA LYS A 154 8.34 -23.36 -6.63
C LYS A 154 8.69 -24.22 -5.42
N LEU A 155 9.23 -23.62 -4.35
CA LEU A 155 9.66 -24.32 -3.13
C LEU A 155 8.52 -24.69 -2.16
N GLN A 156 7.32 -24.16 -2.37
CA GLN A 156 6.10 -24.52 -1.63
C GLN A 156 5.43 -25.79 -2.15
N LYS A 157 5.76 -26.22 -3.38
CA LYS A 157 5.31 -27.48 -3.98
C LYS A 157 6.25 -28.62 -3.59
#